data_AF-A0A2I0IMB8-F1
#
_entry.id   AF-A0A2I0IMB8-F1
#
_cell.length_a   1.000
_cell.length_b   1.000
_cell.length_c   1.000
_cell.angle_alpha   90.00
_cell.angle_beta   90.00
_cell.angle_gamma   90.00
#
_symmetry.space_group_name_H-M   'P 1'
#
loop_
_entity.id
_entity.type
_entity.pdbx_description
1 polymer ?
#
loop_
_entity_poly.entity_id
_entity_poly.type
_entity_poly.pdbx_seq_one_letter_code
_entity_poly.pdbx_strand_id
1 'polypeptide(L)'
;MQLLELSFDWEYMVRGLVLDKKRGNILKMDRHKYVKVGYHGFRELSKEEKVQSYGSTYIRDAFDEPDYALIDTLFSLGEAYLFAQLVEFIDGNPGKVPQGVE
;
A
#
# COMPACT_ATOMS: atom_id res chain seq x y z
N MET A 1 -19.34 5.93 11.37
CA MET A 1 -20.21 6.05 10.18
C MET A 1 -19.44 6.35 8.89
N GLN A 2 -18.16 6.75 8.92
CA GLN A 2 -17.42 7.19 7.72
C GLN A 2 -16.89 6.07 6.80
N LEU A 3 -16.58 4.87 7.33
CA LEU A 3 -16.05 3.77 6.52
C LEU A 3 -17.09 3.09 5.61
N LEU A 4 -18.36 3.11 6.01
CA LEU A 4 -19.45 2.50 5.23
C LEU A 4 -19.85 3.34 4.01
N GLU A 5 -19.34 4.57 3.91
CA GLU A 5 -19.59 5.51 2.82
C GLU A 5 -18.50 5.46 1.74
N LEU A 6 -17.47 4.63 1.92
CA LEU A 6 -16.40 4.45 0.93
C LEU A 6 -16.97 3.87 -0.36
N SER A 7 -16.68 4.53 -1.48
CA SER A 7 -16.99 4.05 -2.83
C SER A 7 -15.77 3.36 -3.43
N PHE A 8 -15.98 2.50 -4.42
CA PHE A 8 -14.91 1.80 -5.13
C PHE A 8 -14.77 2.34 -6.55
N ASP A 9 -13.56 2.75 -6.91
CA ASP A 9 -13.18 3.08 -8.29
C ASP A 9 -12.27 1.99 -8.86
N TRP A 10 -12.79 1.26 -9.84
CA TRP A 10 -12.10 0.12 -10.46
C TRP A 10 -11.00 0.53 -11.44
N GLU A 11 -10.99 1.79 -11.91
CA GLU A 11 -9.99 2.29 -12.87
C GLU A 11 -8.68 2.69 -12.17
N TYR A 12 -8.71 2.90 -10.86
CA TYR A 12 -7.57 3.40 -10.10
C TYR A 12 -6.49 2.34 -9.85
N MET A 13 -6.87 1.07 -9.71
CA MET A 13 -5.97 -0.02 -9.35
C MET A 13 -5.61 -0.91 -10.55
N VAL A 14 -4.38 -1.41 -10.55
CA VAL A 14 -3.87 -2.31 -11.59
C VAL A 14 -3.30 -3.58 -10.97
N ARG A 15 -3.28 -4.69 -11.72
CA ARG A 15 -2.67 -5.95 -11.25
C ARG A 15 -1.15 -5.84 -11.11
N GLY A 16 -0.59 -6.70 -10.27
CA GLY A 16 0.83 -6.77 -9.96
C GLY A 16 1.33 -5.58 -9.13
N LEU A 17 0.48 -5.05 -8.26
CA LEU A 17 0.86 -4.16 -7.17
C LEU A 17 1.28 -4.98 -5.95
N VAL A 18 2.03 -4.36 -5.04
CA VAL A 18 2.41 -4.96 -3.76
C VAL A 18 2.01 -4.01 -2.63
N LEU A 19 1.24 -4.48 -1.66
CA LEU A 19 0.89 -3.71 -0.47
C LEU A 19 1.96 -3.92 0.60
N ASP A 20 2.56 -2.85 1.11
CA ASP A 20 3.37 -2.80 2.34
C ASP A 20 2.44 -2.45 3.50
N LYS A 21 1.98 -3.47 4.23
CA LYS A 21 1.00 -3.30 5.30
C LYS A 21 1.57 -2.57 6.51
N LYS A 22 2.88 -2.66 6.71
CA LYS A 22 3.56 -2.01 7.84
C LYS A 22 3.61 -0.49 7.68
N ARG A 23 3.82 -0.01 6.45
CA ARG A 23 3.97 1.43 6.15
C ARG A 23 2.73 2.05 5.52
N GLY A 24 1.70 1.27 5.19
CA GLY A 24 0.52 1.79 4.50
C GLY A 24 0.79 2.13 3.04
N ASN A 25 1.76 1.46 2.39
CA ASN A 25 2.19 1.83 1.04
C ASN A 25 1.74 0.82 -0.02
N ILE A 26 1.46 1.32 -1.22
CA ILE A 26 1.13 0.54 -2.41
C ILE A 26 2.25 0.73 -3.42
N LEU A 27 2.89 -0.36 -3.84
CA LEU A 27 4.13 -0.34 -4.60
C LEU A 27 3.95 -0.97 -5.97
N LYS A 28 4.53 -0.33 -6.99
CA LYS A 28 4.79 -0.93 -8.30
C LYS A 28 6.28 -1.12 -8.48
N MET A 29 6.70 -2.38 -8.54
CA MET A 29 8.09 -2.76 -8.68
C MET A 29 8.43 -3.26 -10.09
N ASP A 30 9.70 -3.17 -10.45
CA ASP A 30 10.22 -3.90 -11.60
C ASP A 30 10.62 -5.34 -11.23
N ARG A 31 11.05 -6.12 -12.23
CA ARG A 31 11.48 -7.53 -12.05
C ARG A 31 12.66 -7.72 -11.09
N HIS A 32 13.38 -6.65 -10.76
CA HIS A 32 14.52 -6.66 -9.83
C HIS A 32 14.11 -6.20 -8.43
N LYS A 33 12.80 -6.10 -8.16
CA LYS A 33 12.21 -5.61 -6.89
C LYS A 33 12.60 -4.16 -6.57
N TYR A 34 12.87 -3.35 -7.59
CA TYR A 34 13.04 -1.90 -7.41
C TYR A 34 11.69 -1.19 -7.48
N VAL A 35 11.37 -0.37 -6.47
CA VAL A 35 10.15 0.45 -6.43
C VAL A 35 10.21 1.57 -7.45
N LYS A 36 9.48 1.43 -8.56
CA LYS A 36 9.36 2.47 -9.60
C LYS A 36 8.38 3.55 -9.16
N VAL A 37 7.21 3.10 -8.71
CA VAL A 37 6.11 3.95 -8.26
C VAL A 37 5.67 3.46 -6.89
N GLY A 38 5.33 4.38 -5.99
CA GLY A 38 4.84 4.06 -4.67
C GLY A 38 3.83 5.11 -4.23
N TYR A 39 2.81 4.67 -3.52
CA TYR A 39 1.75 5.53 -2.98
C TYR A 39 1.57 5.23 -1.49
N HIS A 40 1.27 6.26 -0.71
CA HIS A 40 0.77 6.16 0.66
C HIS A 40 -0.69 6.61 0.65
N GLY A 41 -1.63 5.68 0.81
CA GLY A 41 -3.03 5.95 0.44
C GLY A 41 -3.12 6.32 -1.05
N PHE A 42 -3.68 7.49 -1.38
CA PHE A 42 -3.71 8.03 -2.75
C PHE A 42 -2.61 9.06 -3.04
N ARG A 43 -1.73 9.35 -2.08
CA ARG A 43 -0.61 10.28 -2.27
C ARG A 43 0.61 9.57 -2.85
N GLU A 44 1.14 10.04 -3.97
CA GLU A 44 2.37 9.49 -4.52
C GLU A 44 3.57 9.80 -3.60
N LEU A 45 4.44 8.80 -3.41
CA LEU A 45 5.70 8.93 -2.70
C LEU A 45 6.73 9.65 -3.57
N SER A 46 7.38 10.65 -2.98
CA SER A 46 8.56 11.30 -3.55
C SER A 46 9.71 10.31 -3.75
N LYS A 47 10.70 10.71 -4.56
CA LYS A 47 11.91 9.91 -4.77
C LYS A 47 12.66 9.70 -3.46
N GLU A 48 12.72 10.72 -2.63
CA GLU A 48 13.40 10.73 -1.34
C GLU A 48 12.72 9.75 -0.36
N GLU A 49 11.39 9.79 -0.25
CA GLU A 49 10.61 8.84 0.56
C GLU A 49 10.83 7.39 0.08
N LYS A 50 10.85 7.16 -1.24
CA LYS A 50 11.13 5.84 -1.82
C LYS A 50 12.54 5.36 -1.49
N VAL A 51 13.55 6.22 -1.59
CA VAL A 51 14.95 5.88 -1.27
C VAL A 51 15.13 5.63 0.22
N GLN A 52 14.50 6.43 1.08
CA GLN A 52 14.58 6.23 2.53
C GLN A 52 13.90 4.93 2.97
N SER A 53 12.75 4.60 2.37
CA SER A 53 11.94 3.43 2.74
C SER A 53 12.43 2.14 2.09
N TYR A 54 12.91 2.21 0.85
CA TYR A 54 13.18 1.07 -0.04
C TYR A 54 14.51 1.17 -0.80
N GLY A 55 15.36 2.17 -0.54
CA GLY A 55 16.60 2.39 -1.28
C GLY A 55 17.75 1.46 -0.87
N SER A 56 17.69 0.84 0.31
CA SER A 56 18.72 -0.08 0.81
C SER A 56 18.56 -1.52 0.29
N THR A 57 17.71 -1.75 -0.70
CA THR A 57 17.25 -3.08 -1.14
C THR A 57 18.33 -3.89 -1.87
N TYR A 58 19.27 -4.43 -1.10
CA TYR A 58 19.90 -5.73 -1.37
C TYR A 58 19.00 -6.90 -0.94
N ILE A 59 17.80 -6.61 -0.41
CA ILE A 59 16.94 -7.61 0.20
C ILE A 59 16.00 -8.17 -0.86
N ARG A 60 16.47 -9.18 -1.59
CA ARG A 60 15.66 -9.94 -2.56
C ARG A 60 14.49 -10.68 -1.91
N ASP A 61 14.52 -10.90 -0.60
CA ASP A 61 13.52 -11.64 0.17
C ASP A 61 12.67 -10.73 1.09
N ALA A 62 12.65 -9.40 0.84
CA ALA A 62 12.00 -8.42 1.73
C ALA A 62 10.52 -8.17 1.45
N PHE A 63 9.94 -8.70 0.37
CA PHE A 63 8.61 -8.32 -0.11
C PHE A 63 7.65 -9.51 -0.13
N ASP A 64 7.80 -10.39 0.85
CA ASP A 64 6.99 -11.59 0.97
C ASP A 64 6.01 -11.47 2.14
N GLU A 65 5.01 -12.36 2.17
CA GLU A 65 4.09 -12.46 3.30
C GLU A 65 4.86 -12.78 4.61
N PRO A 66 4.36 -12.33 5.77
CA PRO A 66 3.05 -11.73 6.00
C PRO A 66 3.05 -10.20 5.92
N ASP A 67 4.19 -9.53 5.76
CA ASP A 67 4.23 -8.05 5.81
C ASP A 67 3.76 -7.41 4.51
N TYR A 68 3.88 -8.14 3.41
CA TYR A 68 3.47 -7.70 2.08
C TYR A 68 2.35 -8.57 1.52
N ALA A 69 1.52 -7.99 0.64
CA ALA A 69 0.48 -8.73 -0.09
C ALA A 69 0.57 -8.43 -1.58
N LEU A 70 0.46 -9.47 -2.42
CA LEU A 70 0.51 -9.35 -3.87
C LEU A 70 -0.89 -9.20 -4.48
N ILE A 71 -1.07 -8.17 -5.31
CA ILE A 71 -2.33 -7.92 -6.02
C ILE A 71 -2.32 -8.62 -7.37
N ASP A 72 -2.39 -9.96 -7.34
CA ASP A 72 -2.23 -10.78 -8.54
C ASP A 72 -3.56 -11.17 -9.20
N THR A 73 -4.69 -10.97 -8.53
CA THR A 73 -6.02 -11.28 -9.07
C THR A 73 -6.84 -10.01 -9.33
N LEU A 74 -7.87 -10.11 -10.18
CA LEU A 74 -8.81 -9.00 -10.38
C LEU A 74 -9.65 -8.70 -9.13
N PHE A 75 -9.92 -9.72 -8.30
CA PHE A 75 -10.66 -9.54 -7.05
C PHE A 75 -9.86 -8.74 -6.02
N SER A 76 -8.54 -8.92 -6.00
CA SER A 76 -7.62 -8.20 -5.12
C SER A 76 -7.51 -6.70 -5.44
N LEU A 77 -8.03 -6.23 -6.58
CA LEU A 77 -8.04 -4.80 -6.90
C LEU A 77 -8.93 -4.00 -5.95
N GLY A 78 -10.08 -4.57 -5.56
CA GLY A 78 -10.97 -3.97 -4.56
C GLY A 78 -10.29 -3.86 -3.20
N GLU A 79 -9.54 -4.88 -2.80
CA GLU A 79 -8.76 -4.88 -1.56
C GLU A 79 -7.66 -3.82 -1.57
N ALA A 80 -6.94 -3.67 -2.69
CA ALA A 80 -5.93 -2.63 -2.83
C ALA A 80 -6.52 -1.22 -2.74
N TYR A 81 -7.68 -0.99 -3.38
CA TYR A 81 -8.37 0.29 -3.32
C TYR A 81 -8.86 0.59 -1.90
N LEU A 82 -9.51 -0.38 -1.25
CA LEU A 82 -9.95 -0.25 0.13
C LEU A 82 -8.76 0.02 1.06
N PHE A 83 -7.63 -0.66 0.86
CA PHE A 83 -6.41 -0.42 1.62
C PHE A 83 -5.94 1.04 1.51
N ALA A 84 -5.94 1.61 0.29
CA ALA A 84 -5.60 3.03 0.10
C ALA A 84 -6.52 3.97 0.90
N GLN A 85 -7.84 3.73 0.84
CA GLN A 85 -8.83 4.52 1.57
C GLN A 85 -8.65 4.40 3.09
N LEU A 86 -8.33 3.21 3.58
CA LEU A 86 -8.09 2.96 5.00
C LEU A 86 -6.83 3.68 5.50
N VAL A 87 -5.77 3.71 4.70
CA VAL A 87 -4.55 4.47 5.02
C VAL A 87 -4.86 5.96 5.19
N GLU A 88 -5.55 6.58 4.21
CA GLU A 88 -5.95 7.98 4.34
C GLU A 88 -6.87 8.24 5.53
N PHE A 89 -7.79 7.31 5.79
CA PHE A 89 -8.69 7.41 6.93
C PHE A 89 -7.92 7.40 8.25
N ILE A 90 -6.95 6.50 8.42
CA ILE A 90 -6.13 6.40 9.63
C ILE A 90 -5.30 7.67 9.82
N ASP A 91 -4.62 8.14 8.78
CA ASP A 91 -3.80 9.35 8.80
C ASP A 91 -4.63 10.60 9.14
N GLY A 92 -5.83 10.71 8.58
CA GLY A 92 -6.75 11.82 8.84
C GLY A 92 -7.47 11.74 10.19
N ASN A 93 -7.38 10.60 10.90
CA ASN A 93 -8.09 10.38 12.16
C ASN A 93 -7.18 9.80 13.27
N PRO A 94 -6.11 10.51 13.66
CA PRO A 94 -5.20 10.05 14.70
C PRO A 94 -5.97 9.78 16.01
N GLY A 95 -5.74 8.61 16.61
CA GLY A 95 -6.35 8.19 17.87
C GLY A 95 -7.76 7.58 17.77
N LYS A 96 -8.38 7.56 16.59
CA LYS A 96 -9.68 6.85 16.39
C LYS A 96 -9.52 5.37 16.04
N VAL A 97 -8.33 4.96 15.62
CA VAL A 97 -8.01 3.58 15.30
C VAL A 97 -7.03 3.06 16.36
N PRO A 98 -7.32 1.94 17.03
CA PRO A 98 -6.39 1.32 17.97
C PRO A 98 -5.05 1.03 17.30
N GLN A 99 -3.94 1.35 17.96
CA GLN A 99 -2.62 0.97 17.47
C GLN A 99 -2.39 -0.52 17.77
N GLY A 100 -2.64 -1.36 16.76
CA GLY A 100 -2.36 -2.79 16.80
C GLY A 100 -3.38 -3.63 17.57
N VAL A 101 -3.49 -4.89 17.16
CA VAL A 101 -3.97 -5.99 17.98
C VAL A 101 -2.73 -6.67 18.55
N GLU A 102 -2.69 -6.88 19.87
CA GLU A 102 -1.68 -7.75 20.52
C GLU A 102 -1.65 -9.15 19.92
#